data_AF-A0A945L064-F1
#
_entry.id   AF-A0A945L064-F1
#
_cell.length_a   1.000
_cell.length_b   1.000
_cell.length_c   1.000
_cell.angle_alpha   90.00
_cell.angle_beta   90.00
_cell.angle_gamma   90.00
#
_symmetry.space_group_name_H-M   'P 1'
#
loop_
_entity.id
_entity.type
_entity.pdbx_description
1 polymer ?
#
loop_
_entity_poly.entity_id
_entity_poly.type
_entity_poly.pdbx_seq_one_letter_code
_entity_poly.pdbx_strand_id
1 'polypeptide(L)' 'MEDELKEALISLEDAISSSDGSTVSKCLICLDSLVNENKRVLDPQLKHYLTRRSYAKALMFLNAEGDIPKGLCSKKNA' A
#
# COMPACT_ATOMS: atom_id res chain seq x y z
N MET A 1 6.26 4.66 -11.61
CA MET A 1 4.97 4.12 -11.11
C MET A 1 5.16 3.15 -9.96
N GLU A 2 5.75 1.96 -10.14
CA GLU A 2 5.93 1.03 -9.02
C GLU A 2 6.79 1.65 -7.91
N ASP A 3 7.82 2.42 -8.29
CA ASP A 3 8.59 3.26 -7.36
C ASP A 3 7.75 4.33 -6.67
N GLU A 4 6.83 4.98 -7.37
CA GLU A 4 5.94 6.01 -6.77
C GLU A 4 4.94 5.40 -5.78
N LEU A 5 4.40 4.22 -6.09
CA LEU A 5 3.57 3.46 -5.16
C LEU A 5 4.38 3.03 -3.94
N LYS A 6 5.62 2.59 -4.14
CA LYS A 6 6.52 2.19 -3.07
C LYS A 6 6.83 3.35 -2.12
N GLU A 7 7.24 4.50 -2.66
CA GLU A 7 7.51 5.72 -1.89
C GLU A 7 6.25 6.18 -1.11
N ALA A 8 5.08 6.15 -1.75
CA ALA A 8 3.82 6.51 -1.10
C ALA A 8 3.45 5.55 0.04
N LEU A 9 3.72 4.24 -0.12
CA LEU A 9 3.50 3.24 0.93
C LEU A 9 4.48 3.40 2.10
N ILE A 10 5.76 3.67 1.83
CA ILE A 10 6.77 3.96 2.88
C ILE A 10 6.37 5.21 3.65
N SER A 11 6.02 6.29 2.95
CA SER A 11 5.56 7.53 3.58
C SER A 11 4.29 7.34 4.40
N LEU A 12 3.38 6.45 3.97
CA LEU A 12 2.19 6.11 4.74
C LEU A 12 2.55 5.37 6.04
N GLU A 13 3.48 4.41 6.00
CA GLU A 13 3.91 3.69 7.21
C GLU A 13 4.61 4.61 8.21
N ASP A 14 5.48 5.51 7.72
CA ASP A 14 6.15 6.51 8.55
C ASP A 14 5.16 7.49 9.20
N ALA A 15 4.16 7.95 8.43
CA ALA A 15 3.11 8.83 8.93
C ALA A 15 2.20 8.13 9.97
N ILE A 16 1.91 6.83 9.79
CA ILE A 16 1.20 6.03 10.79
C ILE A 16 2.04 5.89 12.06
N SER A 17 3.33 5.60 11.92
CA SER A 17 4.26 5.44 13.04
C SER A 17 4.43 6.74 13.85
N SER A 18 4.48 7.88 13.16
CA SER A 18 4.57 9.21 13.78
C SER A 18 3.21 9.78 14.23
N SER A 19 2.11 9.07 13.98
CA SER A 19 0.73 9.53 14.25
C SER A 19 0.36 10.84 13.53
N ASP A 20 0.98 11.14 12.39
CA ASP A 20 0.65 12.29 11.55
C ASP A 20 -0.58 11.98 10.66
N GLY A 21 -1.77 12.22 11.21
CA GLY A 21 -3.03 12.01 10.50
C GLY A 21 -3.21 12.84 9.23
N SER A 22 -2.54 13.99 9.12
CA SER A 22 -2.61 14.83 7.92
C SER A 22 -1.84 14.20 6.77
N THR A 23 -0.63 13.70 7.06
CA THR A 23 0.19 13.00 6.07
C THR A 23 -0.43 11.66 5.69
N VAL A 24 -0.98 10.89 6.65
CA VAL A 24 -1.75 9.68 6.36
C VAL A 24 -2.85 9.95 5.33
N SER A 25 -3.65 10.99 5.55
CA SER A 25 -4.76 11.34 4.63
C SER A 25 -4.26 11.69 3.23
N LYS A 26 -3.17 12.44 3.11
CA LYS A 26 -2.54 12.78 1.81
C LYS A 26 -2.01 11.54 1.10
N CYS A 27 -1.31 10.66 1.81
CA CYS A 27 -0.79 9.41 1.24
C CYS A 27 -1.93 8.51 0.73
N LEU A 28 -3.04 8.41 1.47
CA LEU A 28 -4.21 7.64 1.03
C LEU A 28 -4.82 8.18 -0.26
N ILE A 29 -5.02 9.50 -0.37
CA ILE A 29 -5.55 10.14 -1.59
C ILE A 29 -4.60 9.92 -2.77
N CYS A 30 -3.30 10.03 -2.54
CA CYS A 30 -2.27 9.79 -3.56
C CYS A 30 -2.30 8.33 -4.04
N LEU A 31 -2.34 7.37 -3.12
CA LEU A 31 -2.43 5.93 -3.43
C LEU A 31 -3.71 5.61 -4.22
N ASP A 32 -4.86 6.11 -3.80
CA ASP A 32 -6.12 5.88 -4.52
C ASP A 32 -6.08 6.44 -5.95
N SER A 33 -5.46 7.61 -6.14
CA SER A 33 -5.27 8.23 -7.45
C SER A 33 -4.37 7.37 -8.35
N LEU A 34 -3.18 7.03 -7.85
CA LEU A 34 -2.21 6.18 -8.55
C LEU A 34 -2.82 4.82 -8.94
N VAL A 35 -3.60 4.21 -8.05
CA VAL A 35 -4.28 2.94 -8.34
C VAL A 35 -5.33 3.10 -9.42
N ASN A 36 -6.15 4.14 -9.35
CA ASN A 36 -7.25 4.32 -10.30
C ASN A 36 -6.75 4.67 -11.72
N GLU A 37 -5.72 5.51 -11.82
CA GLU A 37 -5.07 5.88 -13.07
C GLU A 37 -4.45 4.64 -13.75
N ASN A 38 -3.90 3.73 -12.95
CA ASN A 38 -3.06 2.64 -13.46
C ASN A 38 -3.70 1.25 -13.32
N LYS A 39 -4.99 1.18 -12.98
CA LYS A 39 -5.73 -0.06 -12.70
C LYS A 39 -5.73 -1.13 -13.79
N ARG A 40 -5.40 -0.74 -15.03
CA ARG A 40 -5.33 -1.61 -16.22
C ARG A 40 -3.96 -2.24 -16.42
N VAL A 41 -2.91 -1.61 -15.91
CA VAL A 41 -1.50 -2.03 -16.06
C VAL A 41 -0.89 -2.56 -14.76
N LEU A 42 -1.54 -2.28 -13.62
CA LEU A 42 -1.16 -2.81 -12.32
C LEU A 42 -1.23 -4.35 -12.28
N ASP A 43 -0.21 -4.94 -11.66
CA ASP A 43 -0.21 -6.36 -11.36
C ASP A 43 -1.47 -6.77 -10.56
N PRO A 44 -2.15 -7.87 -10.92
CA PRO A 44 -3.39 -8.29 -10.28
C PRO A 44 -3.26 -8.51 -8.76
N GLN A 45 -2.11 -9.01 -8.30
CA GLN A 45 -1.82 -9.26 -6.89
C GLN A 45 -1.55 -7.96 -6.14
N LEU A 46 -0.76 -7.05 -6.72
CA LEU A 46 -0.54 -5.72 -6.17
C LEU A 46 -1.85 -4.93 -6.05
N LYS A 47 -2.67 -4.93 -7.11
CA LYS A 47 -4.01 -4.33 -7.12
C LYS A 47 -4.90 -4.91 -6.03
N HIS A 48 -4.86 -6.23 -5.82
CA HIS A 48 -5.62 -6.88 -4.77
C HIS A 48 -5.24 -6.37 -3.38
N TYR A 49 -3.94 -6.26 -3.08
CA TYR A 49 -3.46 -5.75 -1.80
C TYR A 49 -3.89 -4.29 -1.57
N LEU A 50 -3.71 -3.43 -2.57
CA LEU A 50 -4.07 -2.02 -2.46
C LEU A 50 -5.59 -1.83 -2.29
N THR A 51 -6.43 -2.58 -3.02
CA THR A 51 -7.89 -2.52 -2.89
C THR A 51 -8.38 -3.01 -1.52
N ARG A 52 -7.66 -3.95 -0.89
CA ARG A 52 -7.95 -4.46 0.45
C ARG A 52 -7.30 -3.64 1.57
N ARG A 53 -6.66 -2.50 1.25
CA ARG A 53 -5.88 -1.68 2.19
C ARG A 53 -4.79 -2.46 2.94
N SER A 54 -4.25 -3.49 2.28
CA SER A 54 -3.18 -4.33 2.83
C SER A 54 -1.81 -3.73 2.49
N TYR A 55 -1.55 -2.49 2.92
CA TYR A 55 -0.40 -1.67 2.51
C TYR A 55 0.96 -2.34 2.77
N ALA A 56 1.14 -2.99 3.93
CA ALA A 56 2.35 -3.75 4.23
C ALA A 56 2.64 -4.87 3.21
N LYS A 57 1.61 -5.59 2.74
CA LYS A 57 1.77 -6.62 1.70
C LYS A 57 2.06 -6.03 0.33
N ALA A 58 1.45 -4.88 0.01
CA ALA A 58 1.76 -4.16 -1.21
C ALA A 58 3.23 -3.72 -1.21
N LEU A 59 3.75 -3.25 -0.07
CA LEU A 59 5.15 -2.86 0.07
C LEU A 59 6.09 -4.08 -0.04
N MET A 60 5.78 -5.20 0.61
CA MET A 60 6.53 -6.46 0.48
C MET A 60 6.58 -6.95 -0.97
N PHE A 61 5.46 -6.85 -1.69
CA PHE A 61 5.39 -7.18 -3.12
C PHE A 61 6.33 -6.32 -3.97
N LEU A 62 6.30 -5.01 -3.75
CA LEU A 62 7.17 -4.06 -4.47
C LEU A 62 8.65 -4.16 -4.08
N ASN A 63 8.97 -4.77 -2.94
CA ASN A 63 10.34 -5.09 -2.54
C ASN A 63 10.86 -6.40 -3.14
N ALA A 64 10.07 -7.11 -3.96
CA ALA A 64 10.40 -8.42 -4.49
C ALA A 64 10.78 -9.45 -3.41
N GLU A 65 10.22 -9.31 -2.20
CA GLU A 65 10.29 -10.37 -1.19
C GLU A 65 9.42 -11.53 -1.68
N GLY A 66 10.06 -12.46 -2.39
CA GLY A 66 9.46 -13.51 -3.23
C GLY A 66 8.57 -14.53 -2.52
N ASP A 67 8.34 -14.38 -1.21
CA ASP A 67 7.42 -15.21 -0.44
C ASP A 67 6.61 -14.31 0.53
N ILE A 68 5.61 -13.61 0.00
CA ILE A 68 4.69 -12.82 0.84
C ILE A 68 3.77 -13.80 1.58
N PRO A 69 3.83 -13.89 2.92
CA PRO A 69 3.07 -14.90 3.65
C PRO A 69 1.56 -14.72 3.44
N LYS A 70 0.91 -15.77 2.92
CA LYS A 70 -0.55 -15.86 2.83
C LYS A 70 -1.15 -16.05 4.23
N GLY A 71 -1.37 -14.96 4.96
CA GLY A 71 -2.01 -15.05 6.28
C GLY A 71 -2.01 -13.79 7.15
N LEU A 72 -1.12 -12.83 6.88
CA LEU A 72 -1.03 -11.58 7.64
C LEU A 72 -2.07 -10.56 7.14
N CYS A 73 -3.36 -10.90 7.19
CA CYS A 73 -4.38 -9.86 7.18
C CYS A 73 -4.38 -9.30 8.60
N SER A 74 -3.91 -8.07 8.80
CA SER A 74 -4.01 -7.39 10.09
C SER A 74 -5.48 -7.30 10.48
N LYS A 75 -5.95 -8.29 11.23
CA LYS A 75 -7.25 -8.31 11.87
C LYS A 75 -7.19 -7.33 13.03
N LYS A 76 -7.30 -6.03 12.75
CA LYS A 76 -7.70 -5.06 13.77
C LYS A 76 -9.20 -5.25 13.99
N ASN A 77 -9.54 -6.07 14.99
CA ASN A 77 -10.82 -5.95 15.67
C ASN A 77 -10.74 -4.70 16.54
N ALA A 78 -11.68 -3.78 16.37
CA ALA A 78 -12.32 -2.97 17.40
C ALA A 78 -13.33 -2.05 16.71
#